data_AF-A0A538E1E2-F1
#
_entry.id   AF-A0A538E1E2-F1
#
_cell.length_a   1.000
_cell.length_b   1.000
_cell.length_c   1.000
_cell.angle_alpha   90.00
_cell.angle_beta   90.00
_cell.angle_gamma   90.00
#
_symmetry.space_group_name_H-M   'P 1'
#
loop_
_entity.id
_entity.type
_entity.pdbx_description
1 polymer ?
#
loop_
_entity_poly.entity_id
_entity_poly.type
_entity_poly.pdbx_seq_one_letter_code
_entity_poly.pdbx_strand_id
1 'polypeptide(L)'
;TRPVAAVGGLGLGPEHVGIVTVCQHPLSVAEIAAHLDLPVGIVRVLLGDLLDLGLIVAREPQPMDEFPTEDVFEAVINGLRAL
;
A
#
# COMPACT_ATOMS: atom_id res chain seq x y z
N THR A 1 18.94 14.40 20.15
CA THR A 1 17.65 13.71 19.94
C THR A 1 16.66 14.71 19.38
N ARG A 2 16.25 14.58 18.11
CA ARG A 2 15.28 15.49 17.47
C ARG A 2 13.86 15.16 17.99
N PRO A 3 13.00 16.14 18.29
CA PRO A 3 11.67 15.85 18.83
C PRO A 3 10.72 15.44 17.70
N VAL A 4 10.24 14.20 17.73
CA VAL A 4 9.04 13.75 17.00
C VAL A 4 7.81 14.26 17.78
N ALA A 5 7.60 15.57 17.81
CA ALA A 5 6.52 16.18 18.60
C ALA A 5 5.70 17.25 17.86
N ALA A 6 5.89 17.40 16.54
CA ALA A 6 5.11 18.35 15.72
C ALA A 6 4.00 17.68 14.88
N VAL A 7 3.79 16.37 15.03
CA VAL A 7 2.74 15.63 14.30
C VAL A 7 1.41 15.60 15.09
N GLY A 8 1.45 15.95 16.38
CA GLY A 8 0.28 15.97 17.27
C GLY A 8 -0.73 17.11 17.04
N GLY A 9 -0.44 18.07 16.15
CA GLY A 9 -1.37 19.14 15.79
C GLY A 9 -2.33 18.80 14.64
N LEU A 10 -2.01 17.76 13.85
CA LEU A 10 -2.75 17.35 12.65
C LEU A 10 -3.62 16.09 12.88
N GLY A 11 -3.64 15.55 14.10
CA GLY A 11 -4.35 14.29 14.40
C GLY A 11 -3.63 13.03 13.89
N LEU A 12 -2.37 13.14 13.47
CA LEU A 12 -1.58 12.04 12.95
C LEU A 12 -0.93 11.23 14.08
N GLY A 13 -1.13 9.92 14.05
CA GLY A 13 -0.62 8.94 15.01
C GLY A 13 0.68 8.25 14.57
N PRO A 14 1.25 7.40 15.42
CA PRO A 14 2.44 6.61 15.08
C PRO A 14 2.21 5.69 13.86
N GLU A 15 0.98 5.24 13.62
CA GLU A 15 0.62 4.42 12.47
C GLU A 15 0.75 5.20 11.16
N HIS A 16 0.36 6.47 11.12
CA HIS A 16 0.56 7.35 9.96
C HIS A 16 2.05 7.56 9.67
N VAL A 17 2.86 7.75 10.71
CA VAL A 17 4.32 7.84 10.57
C VAL A 17 4.90 6.52 10.06
N GLY A 18 4.36 5.39 10.52
CA GLY A 18 4.71 4.05 10.03
C GLY A 18 4.47 3.93 8.53
N ILE A 19 3.30 4.33 8.04
CA ILE A 19 2.95 4.32 6.60
C ILE A 19 3.98 5.11 5.79
N VAL A 20 4.26 6.36 6.17
CA VAL A 20 5.23 7.20 5.43
C VAL A 20 6.64 6.60 5.49
N THR A 21 7.00 5.95 6.59
CA THR A 21 8.31 5.31 6.76
C THR A 21 8.48 4.11 5.81
N VAL A 22 7.46 3.27 5.65
CA VAL A 22 7.54 2.08 4.77
C VAL A 22 7.33 2.42 3.29
N CYS A 23 6.54 3.44 2.98
CA CYS A 23 6.19 3.84 1.62
C CYS A 23 7.22 4.80 0.99
N GLN A 24 8.51 4.44 1.03
CA GLN A 24 9.58 5.20 0.35
C GLN A 24 9.59 4.99 -1.17
N HIS A 25 8.98 3.89 -1.61
CA HIS A 25 8.69 3.58 -3.01
C HIS A 25 7.19 3.28 -3.13
N PRO A 26 6.60 3.34 -4.34
CA PRO A 26 5.20 2.97 -4.52
C PRO A 26 4.94 1.55 -4.00
N LEU A 27 4.06 1.44 -3.00
CA LEU A 27 3.59 0.18 -2.43
C LEU A 27 2.08 0.08 -2.60
N SER A 28 1.59 -1.14 -2.79
CA SER A 28 0.17 -1.43 -2.72
C SER A 28 -0.35 -1.31 -1.28
N VAL A 29 -1.65 -1.06 -1.13
CA VAL A 29 -2.31 -0.98 0.18
C VAL A 29 -2.11 -2.28 0.99
N ALA A 30 -2.12 -3.44 0.30
CA ALA A 30 -1.90 -4.73 0.93
C ALA A 30 -0.47 -4.89 1.45
N GLU A 31 0.53 -4.43 0.70
CA GLU A 31 1.93 -4.45 1.15
C GLU A 31 2.13 -3.56 2.38
N ILE A 32 1.54 -2.36 2.40
CA ILE A 32 1.60 -1.47 3.57
C ILE A 32 0.96 -2.14 4.79
N ALA A 33 -0.21 -2.75 4.62
CA ALA A 33 -0.90 -3.49 5.68
C ALA A 33 -0.04 -4.64 6.24
N ALA A 34 0.61 -5.40 5.36
CA ALA A 34 1.51 -6.48 5.77
C ALA A 34 2.74 -5.96 6.52
N HIS A 35 3.35 -4.86 6.08
CA HIS A 35 4.53 -4.27 6.75
C HIS A 35 4.22 -3.74 8.15
N LEU A 36 3.01 -3.22 8.36
CA LEU A 36 2.59 -2.61 9.61
C LEU A 36 1.85 -3.59 10.54
N ASP A 37 1.57 -4.81 10.08
CA ASP A 37 0.75 -5.80 10.77
C ASP A 37 -0.63 -5.25 11.16
N LEU A 38 -1.27 -4.52 10.22
CA LEU A 38 -2.57 -3.89 10.43
C LEU A 38 -3.61 -4.40 9.43
N PRO A 39 -4.90 -4.50 9.82
CA PRO A 39 -5.98 -4.79 8.89
C PRO A 39 -6.04 -3.77 7.74
N VAL A 40 -6.25 -4.25 6.52
CA VAL A 40 -6.33 -3.41 5.29
C VAL A 40 -7.36 -2.28 5.44
N GLY A 41 -8.50 -2.54 6.08
CA GLY A 41 -9.52 -1.52 6.32
C GLY A 41 -9.01 -0.33 7.15
N ILE A 42 -8.19 -0.60 8.18
CA ILE A 42 -7.58 0.44 9.02
C ILE A 42 -6.58 1.24 8.19
N VAL A 43 -5.70 0.56 7.46
CA VAL A 43 -4.70 1.22 6.60
C VAL A 43 -5.37 2.13 5.57
N ARG A 44 -6.50 1.72 4.96
CA ARG A 44 -7.24 2.56 4.03
C ARG A 44 -7.74 3.87 4.65
N VAL A 45 -8.19 3.85 5.90
CA VAL A 45 -8.63 5.06 6.61
C VAL A 45 -7.44 5.99 6.84
N LEU A 46 -6.34 5.45 7.37
CA LEU A 46 -5.12 6.23 7.64
C LEU A 46 -4.50 6.82 6.36
N LEU A 47 -4.55 6.07 5.24
CA LEU A 47 -4.15 6.58 3.93
C LEU A 47 -5.05 7.71 3.45
N GLY A 48 -6.36 7.66 3.75
CA GLY A 48 -7.30 8.74 3.49
C GLY A 48 -6.87 10.04 4.20
N ASP A 49 -6.56 9.95 5.49
CA ASP A 49 -6.07 11.11 6.26
C ASP A 49 -4.78 11.71 5.65
N LEU A 50 -3.84 10.86 5.24
CA LEU A 50 -2.59 11.30 4.61
C LEU A 50 -2.82 11.91 3.22
N LEU A 51 -3.77 11.39 2.45
CA LEU A 51 -4.15 11.93 1.14
C LEU A 51 -4.81 13.31 1.28
N ASP A 52 -5.74 13.47 2.23
CA ASP A 52 -6.42 14.73 2.50
C ASP A 52 -5.44 15.83 2.94
N LEU A 53 -4.39 15.45 3.67
CA LEU A 53 -3.29 16.34 4.06
C LEU A 53 -2.24 16.55 2.95
N GLY A 54 -2.35 15.86 1.82
CA GLY A 54 -1.40 15.94 0.70
C GLY A 54 -0.01 15.38 1.02
N LEU A 55 0.10 14.51 2.02
CA LEU A 55 1.37 13.92 2.47
C LEU A 55 1.77 12.68 1.68
N ILE A 56 0.81 12.08 0.96
CA ILE A 56 1.05 10.98 0.03
C ILE A 56 0.29 11.24 -1.27
N VAL A 57 0.63 10.48 -2.30
CA VAL A 57 -0.12 10.43 -3.55
C VAL A 57 -0.55 8.99 -3.82
N ALA A 58 -1.77 8.82 -4.32
CA ALA A 58 -2.23 7.55 -4.82
C ALA A 58 -2.02 7.50 -6.34
N ARG A 59 -1.48 6.39 -6.84
CA ARG A 59 -1.40 6.13 -8.28
C ARG A 59 -2.67 5.41 -8.71
N GLU A 60 -3.32 5.91 -9.74
CA GLU A 60 -4.42 5.16 -10.35
C GLU A 60 -3.88 3.82 -10.88
N PRO A 61 -4.60 2.71 -10.66
CA PRO A 61 -4.29 1.45 -11.32
C PRO A 61 -4.24 1.71 -12.81
N GLN A 62 -3.12 1.34 -13.44
CA GLN A 62 -3.04 1.40 -14.88
C GLN A 62 -4.09 0.42 -15.41
N PRO A 63 -5.02 0.85 -16.29
CA PRO A 63 -6.01 -0.06 -16.85
C PRO A 63 -5.29 -1.25 -17.47
N MET A 64 -5.73 -2.46 -17.11
CA MET A 64 -5.29 -3.66 -17.80
C MET A 64 -5.93 -3.62 -19.19
N ASP A 65 -5.20 -3.09 -20.16
CA ASP A 65 -5.66 -3.00 -21.55
C ASP A 65 -5.87 -4.40 -22.18
N GLU A 66 -5.27 -5.43 -21.60
CA GLU A 66 -5.40 -6.81 -22.06
C GLU A 66 -5.34 -7.78 -20.87
N PHE A 67 -6.38 -8.60 -20.71
CA PHE A 67 -6.33 -9.73 -19.78
C PHE A 67 -5.51 -10.85 -20.43
N PRO A 68 -4.70 -11.60 -19.65
CA PRO A 68 -4.01 -12.77 -20.17
C PRO A 68 -5.03 -13.74 -20.78
N THR A 69 -4.71 -14.30 -21.94
CA THR A 69 -5.56 -15.33 -22.56
C THR A 69 -5.55 -16.59 -21.70
N GLU A 70 -6.57 -17.43 -21.86
CA GLU A 70 -6.71 -18.70 -21.16
C GLU A 70 -5.46 -19.58 -21.31
N ASP A 71 -4.85 -19.57 -22.50
CA ASP A 71 -3.60 -20.28 -22.80
C ASP A 71 -2.44 -19.88 -21.86
N VAL A 72 -2.35 -18.60 -21.47
CA VAL A 72 -1.32 -18.11 -20.55
C VAL A 72 -1.54 -18.65 -19.14
N PHE A 73 -2.79 -18.67 -18.67
CA PHE A 73 -3.12 -19.25 -17.37
C PHE A 73 -2.87 -20.76 -17.34
N GLU A 74 -3.23 -21.46 -18.40
CA GLU A 74 -2.97 -22.90 -18.53
C GLU A 74 -1.47 -23.21 -18.52
N ALA A 75 -0.66 -22.42 -19.24
CA ALA A 75 0.79 -22.56 -19.24
C ALA A 75 1.40 -22.38 -17.84
N VAL A 76 0.93 -21.38 -17.07
CA VAL A 76 1.39 -21.15 -15.68
C VAL A 76 1.00 -22.31 -14.77
N ILE A 77 -0.25 -22.77 -14.84
CA ILE A 77 -0.73 -23.91 -14.02
C ILE A 77 0.09 -25.16 -14.30
N ASN A 78 0.35 -25.46 -15.57
CA ASN A 78 1.15 -26.61 -15.98
C ASN A 78 2.59 -26.48 -15.47
N GLY A 79 3.19 -25.28 -15.54
CA GLY A 79 4.52 -25.01 -14.99
C GLY A 79 4.60 -25.21 -13.48
N LEU A 80 3.61 -24.71 -12.72
CA LEU A 80 3.57 -24.85 -11.26
C LEU A 80 3.34 -26.30 -10.79
N ARG A 81 2.64 -27.12 -11.58
CA ARG A 81 2.43 -28.55 -11.28
C ARG A 81 3.63 -29.44 -11.62
N ALA A 82 4.57 -28.96 -12.41
CA ALA A 82 5.76 -29.69 -12.83
C ALA A 82 6.96 -29.53 -11.88
N LEU A 83 6.77 -28.80 -10.77
CA LEU A 83 7.72 -28.59 -9.67
C LEU A 83 7.39 -29.51 -8.49
#